data_AF-A0A2A4TD91-F1
#
_entry.id   AF-A0A2A4TD91-F1
#
_cell.length_a   1.000
_cell.length_b   1.000
_cell.length_c   1.000
_cell.angle_alpha   90.00
_cell.angle_beta   90.00
_cell.angle_gamma   90.00
#
_symmetry.space_group_name_H-M   'P 1'
#
loop_
_entity.id
_entity.type
_entity.pdbx_description
1 polymer ?
#
loop_
_entity_poly.entity_id
_entity_poly.type
_entity_poly.pdbx_seq_one_letter_code
_entity_poly.pdbx_strand_id
1 'polypeptide(L)'
;MRNAFATAITELGDEYPELVMLAGDIGNRLFDRFKEKYPERFYNCGVAEANMTGVAAGLAASGLKPITYTITPFNTTRCFEQIRVDVCYPDLPVIVVGTGAGLSYASLGATHHSMEDIAILRTLPN
;
A
#
# COMPACT_ATOMS: atom_id res chain seq x y z
N MET A 1 0.71 9.98 -12.09
CA MET A 1 -0.27 9.45 -11.12
C MET A 1 0.22 9.51 -9.67
N ARG A 2 1.43 9.05 -9.32
CA ARG A 2 1.93 9.05 -7.92
C ARG A 2 1.84 10.39 -7.15
N ASN A 3 2.17 11.52 -7.80
CA ASN A 3 2.11 12.85 -7.15
C ASN A 3 0.67 13.30 -6.87
N ALA A 4 -0.25 12.99 -7.79
CA ALA A 4 -1.67 13.28 -7.62
C ALA A 4 -2.25 12.42 -6.49
N PHE A 5 -1.89 11.14 -6.41
CA PHE A 5 -2.24 10.26 -5.29
C PHE A 5 -1.75 10.83 -3.94
N ALA A 6 -0.48 11.23 -3.85
CA ALA A 6 0.08 11.80 -2.63
C ALA A 6 -0.60 13.13 -2.22
N THR A 7 -1.02 13.94 -3.19
CA THR A 7 -1.77 15.18 -2.93
C THR A 7 -3.16 14.85 -2.41
N ALA A 8 -3.91 14.00 -3.13
CA ALA A 8 -5.25 13.59 -2.75
C ALA A 8 -5.30 12.94 -1.36
N ILE A 9 -4.34 12.07 -1.03
CA ILE A 9 -4.34 11.41 0.28
C ILE A 9 -4.01 12.37 1.43
N THR A 10 -3.21 13.40 1.16
CA THR A 10 -2.92 14.47 2.12
C THR A 10 -4.14 15.35 2.36
N GLU A 11 -4.99 15.54 1.35
CA GLU A 11 -6.26 16.27 1.49
C GLU A 11 -7.31 15.42 2.22
N LEU A 12 -7.45 14.14 1.85
CA LEU A 12 -8.36 13.20 2.51
C LEU A 12 -8.02 12.97 3.99
N GLY A 13 -6.77 13.16 4.40
CA GLY A 13 -6.39 13.08 5.80
C GLY A 13 -7.12 14.08 6.72
N ASP A 14 -7.69 15.17 6.18
CA ASP A 14 -8.53 16.11 6.95
C ASP A 14 -9.92 15.54 7.23
N GLU A 15 -10.46 14.76 6.29
CA GLU A 15 -11.81 14.20 6.34
C GLU A 15 -11.85 12.86 7.09
N TYR A 16 -10.75 12.09 7.02
CA TYR A 16 -10.64 10.76 7.60
C TYR A 16 -9.56 10.72 8.69
N PRO A 17 -9.89 11.03 9.96
CA PRO A 17 -8.97 10.94 11.09
C PRO A 17 -8.31 9.56 11.26
N GLU A 18 -9.05 8.50 10.93
CA GLU A 18 -8.64 7.10 11.02
C GLU A 18 -7.73 6.62 9.86
N LEU A 19 -7.51 7.47 8.86
CA LEU A 19 -6.66 7.15 7.71
C LEU A 19 -5.19 7.11 8.12
N VAL A 20 -4.53 6.00 7.83
CA VAL A 20 -3.09 5.83 8.09
C VAL A 20 -2.36 5.34 6.85
N MET A 21 -1.15 5.86 6.65
CA MET A 21 -0.30 5.52 5.51
C MET A 21 0.82 4.59 5.96
N LEU A 22 0.97 3.45 5.27
CA LEU A 22 2.09 2.55 5.44
C LEU A 22 2.88 2.51 4.14
N ALA A 23 4.15 2.86 4.19
CA ALA A 23 5.02 2.85 3.03
C ALA A 23 6.09 1.78 3.16
N GLY A 24 6.33 1.04 2.07
CA GLY A 24 7.64 0.43 1.87
C GLY A 24 8.70 1.54 1.74
N ASP A 25 9.97 1.22 1.97
CA ASP A 25 11.06 2.23 1.98
C ASP A 25 11.08 3.11 0.70
N ILE A 26 10.59 2.55 -0.41
CA ILE A 26 10.36 3.27 -1.67
C ILE A 26 9.19 4.25 -1.56
N GLY A 27 9.47 5.52 -1.86
CA GLY A 27 8.45 6.57 -1.92
C GLY A 27 8.27 7.31 -0.60
N ASN A 28 9.11 7.08 0.41
CA ASN A 28 9.05 7.81 1.68
C ASN A 28 9.04 9.34 1.49
N ARG A 29 9.84 9.89 0.57
CA ARG A 29 9.85 11.33 0.26
C ARG A 29 8.62 11.84 -0.49
N LEU A 30 7.85 10.94 -1.13
CA LEU A 30 6.64 11.34 -1.85
C LEU A 30 5.56 11.87 -0.90
N PHE A 31 5.58 11.41 0.36
CA PHE A 31 4.58 11.73 1.38
C PHE A 31 5.09 12.75 2.41
N ASP A 32 6.10 13.57 2.09
CA ASP A 32 6.64 14.57 3.02
C ASP A 32 5.54 15.51 3.54
N ARG A 33 4.66 16.00 2.65
CA ARG A 33 3.51 16.84 3.05
C ARG A 33 2.52 16.14 3.98
N PHE A 34 2.28 14.84 3.76
CA PHE A 34 1.41 14.04 4.63
C PHE A 34 2.04 13.88 6.01
N LYS A 35 3.34 13.57 6.07
CA LYS A 35 4.10 13.42 7.33
C LYS A 35 4.17 14.71 8.13
N GLU A 36 4.39 15.85 7.46
CA GLU A 36 4.40 17.16 8.09
C GLU A 36 3.04 17.50 8.73
N LYS A 37 1.95 17.20 8.02
CA LYS A 37 0.60 17.50 8.49
C LYS A 37 0.09 16.50 9.53
N TYR A 38 0.49 15.23 9.41
CA TYR A 38 -0.05 14.10 10.17
C TYR A 38 1.06 13.14 10.66
N PRO A 39 1.97 13.61 11.53
CA PRO A 39 3.19 12.89 11.88
C PRO A 39 2.94 11.51 12.51
N GLU A 40 1.85 11.35 13.27
CA GLU A 40 1.49 10.10 13.95
C GLU A 40 0.74 9.09 13.05
N ARG A 41 0.48 9.43 11.78
CA ARG A 41 -0.35 8.62 10.87
C ARG A 41 0.42 8.07 9.67
N PHE A 42 1.74 8.17 9.69
CA PHE A 42 2.61 7.63 8.64
C PHE A 42 3.63 6.65 9.22
N TYR A 43 3.65 5.43 8.68
CA TYR A 43 4.56 4.37 9.07
C TYR A 43 5.47 4.00 7.89
N ASN A 44 6.77 4.19 8.04
CA ASN A 44 7.74 3.57 7.14
C ASN A 44 8.03 2.15 7.65
N CYS A 45 7.61 1.14 6.88
CA CYS A 45 7.77 -0.27 7.22
C CYS A 45 9.07 -0.88 6.69
N GLY A 46 9.93 -0.10 6.02
CA GLY A 46 11.18 -0.57 5.42
C GLY A 46 10.95 -1.48 4.22
N VAL A 47 11.93 -2.33 3.90
CA VAL A 47 11.83 -3.35 2.83
C VAL A 47 11.23 -4.64 3.41
N ALA A 48 10.02 -4.51 3.96
CA ALA A 48 9.32 -5.59 4.64
C ALA A 48 7.82 -5.60 4.27
N GLU A 49 7.51 -5.71 2.98
CA GLU A 49 6.15 -5.52 2.46
C GLU A 49 5.13 -6.55 2.98
N ALA A 50 5.55 -7.80 3.19
CA ALA A 50 4.70 -8.81 3.80
C ALA A 50 4.33 -8.41 5.24
N ASN A 51 5.30 -7.96 6.03
CA ASN A 51 5.06 -7.43 7.37
C ASN A 51 4.19 -6.16 7.33
N MET A 52 4.44 -5.25 6.39
CA MET A 52 3.61 -4.05 6.18
C MET A 52 2.13 -4.41 5.95
N THR A 53 1.87 -5.45 5.16
CA THR A 53 0.51 -5.94 4.90
C THR A 53 -0.14 -6.50 6.17
N GLY A 54 0.58 -7.29 6.96
CA GLY A 54 0.09 -7.80 8.24
C GLY A 54 -0.15 -6.69 9.28
N VAL A 55 0.73 -5.69 9.34
CA VAL A 55 0.52 -4.50 10.19
C VAL A 55 -0.71 -3.73 9.74
N ALA A 56 -0.90 -3.53 8.42
CA ALA A 56 -2.11 -2.91 7.89
C ALA A 56 -3.37 -3.69 8.30
N ALA A 57 -3.38 -5.03 8.16
CA ALA A 57 -4.49 -5.85 8.64
C ALA A 57 -4.78 -5.63 10.14
N GLY A 58 -3.76 -5.62 11.00
CA GLY A 58 -3.93 -5.35 12.43
C GLY A 58 -4.50 -3.96 12.74
N LEU A 59 -4.04 -2.93 12.02
CA LEU A 59 -4.56 -1.56 12.14
C LEU A 59 -6.02 -1.46 11.67
N ALA A 60 -6.36 -2.13 10.56
CA ALA A 60 -7.73 -2.19 10.04
C ALA A 60 -8.68 -2.87 11.03
N ALA A 61 -8.26 -4.01 11.59
CA ALA A 61 -9.03 -4.72 12.63
C ALA A 61 -9.21 -3.88 13.91
N SER A 62 -8.33 -2.90 14.13
CA SER A 62 -8.40 -1.95 15.26
C SER A 62 -9.25 -0.69 14.95
N GLY A 63 -9.91 -0.63 13.79
CA GLY A 63 -10.81 0.46 13.40
C GLY A 63 -10.15 1.58 12.59
N LEU A 64 -8.90 1.41 12.16
CA LEU A 64 -8.24 2.36 11.26
C LEU A 64 -8.51 2.03 9.79
N LYS A 65 -8.16 2.97 8.90
CA LYS A 65 -8.24 2.81 7.44
C LYS A 65 -6.83 2.87 6.83
N PRO A 66 -6.09 1.76 6.85
CA PRO A 66 -4.71 1.73 6.40
C PRO A 66 -4.61 1.66 4.89
N ILE A 67 -3.62 2.36 4.35
CA ILE A 67 -3.24 2.31 2.95
C ILE A 67 -1.78 1.86 2.84
N THR A 68 -1.53 0.76 2.13
CA THR A 68 -0.17 0.31 1.86
C THR A 68 0.32 0.90 0.53
N TYR A 69 1.57 1.37 0.50
CA TYR A 69 2.18 1.96 -0.68
C TYR A 69 3.60 1.46 -0.92
N THR A 70 3.84 0.84 -2.08
CA THR A 70 5.18 0.50 -2.58
C THR A 70 5.08 0.13 -4.07
N ILE A 71 6.13 -0.44 -4.66
CA ILE A 71 6.12 -0.89 -6.07
C ILE A 71 5.14 -2.06 -6.24
N THR A 72 4.36 -2.07 -7.32
CA THR A 72 3.25 -3.02 -7.53
C THR A 72 3.58 -4.49 -7.29
N PRO A 73 4.63 -5.12 -7.88
CA PRO A 73 4.89 -6.54 -7.65
C PRO A 73 5.32 -6.83 -6.20
N PHE A 74 5.83 -5.82 -5.48
CA PHE A 74 6.20 -5.94 -4.07
C PHE A 74 5.00 -5.74 -3.15
N ASN A 75 4.02 -4.94 -3.56
CA ASN A 75 2.77 -4.73 -2.80
C ASN A 75 1.71 -5.80 -3.12
N THR A 76 1.87 -6.57 -4.20
CA THR A 76 0.87 -7.53 -4.68
C THR A 76 1.44 -8.95 -4.68
N THR A 77 2.21 -9.34 -5.70
CA THR A 77 2.75 -10.70 -5.86
C THR A 77 3.55 -11.16 -4.64
N ARG A 78 4.43 -10.31 -4.08
CA ARG A 78 5.19 -10.64 -2.87
C ARG A 78 4.33 -10.79 -1.62
N CYS A 79 3.25 -10.01 -1.52
CA CYS A 79 2.34 -9.97 -0.36
C CYS A 79 1.10 -10.86 -0.54
N PHE A 80 1.03 -11.67 -1.60
CA PHE A 80 -0.20 -12.32 -2.01
C PHE A 80 -0.83 -13.19 -0.92
N GLU A 81 0.00 -13.92 -0.16
CA GLU A 81 -0.49 -14.71 0.97
C GLU A 81 -1.07 -13.83 2.08
N GLN A 82 -0.37 -12.76 2.47
CA GLN A 82 -0.81 -11.84 3.52
C GLN A 82 -2.11 -11.11 3.10
N ILE A 83 -2.20 -10.65 1.85
CA ILE A 83 -3.45 -10.07 1.32
C ILE A 83 -4.58 -11.10 1.41
N ARG A 84 -4.33 -12.35 1.00
CA ARG A 84 -5.35 -13.40 1.04
C ARG A 84 -5.84 -13.70 2.45
N VAL A 85 -4.92 -13.97 3.39
CA VAL A 85 -5.26 -14.53 4.70
C VAL A 85 -5.49 -13.46 5.76
N ASP A 86 -4.73 -12.37 5.71
CA ASP A 86 -4.80 -11.30 6.73
C ASP A 86 -5.79 -10.20 6.33
N VAL A 87 -6.06 -9.98 5.05
CA VAL A 87 -6.94 -8.88 4.57
C VAL A 87 -8.26 -9.39 4.01
N CYS A 88 -8.24 -10.16 2.92
CA CYS A 88 -9.44 -10.58 2.19
C CYS A 88 -10.31 -11.56 2.99
N TYR A 89 -9.69 -12.55 3.65
CA TYR A 89 -10.41 -13.55 4.43
C TYR A 89 -11.23 -12.96 5.59
N PRO A 90 -10.69 -12.03 6.40
CA PRO A 90 -11.47 -11.30 7.42
C PRO A 90 -12.27 -10.09 6.89
N ASP A 91 -12.26 -9.83 5.57
CA ASP A 91 -12.94 -8.70 4.92
C ASP A 91 -12.57 -7.33 5.53
N LEU A 92 -11.26 -7.08 5.66
CA LEU A 92 -10.75 -5.86 6.28
C LEU A 92 -10.60 -4.71 5.27
N PRO A 93 -10.89 -3.45 5.66
CA PRO A 93 -10.85 -2.28 4.78
C PRO A 93 -9.43 -1.75 4.54
N VAL A 94 -8.51 -2.61 4.07
CA VAL A 94 -7.15 -2.23 3.70
C VAL A 94 -7.11 -1.82 2.22
N ILE A 95 -6.55 -0.64 1.93
CA ILE A 95 -6.38 -0.18 0.55
C ILE A 95 -4.94 -0.45 0.10
N VAL A 96 -4.76 -1.27 -0.93
CA VAL A 96 -3.44 -1.63 -1.47
C VAL A 96 -3.13 -0.77 -2.69
N VAL A 97 -2.09 0.07 -2.61
CA VAL A 97 -1.69 0.98 -3.71
C VAL A 97 -0.31 0.62 -4.23
N GLY A 98 -0.25 0.16 -5.48
CA GLY A 98 0.99 -0.12 -6.20
C GLY A 98 1.41 1.04 -7.11
N THR A 99 2.71 1.34 -7.17
CA THR A 99 3.29 2.17 -8.24
C THR A 99 4.14 1.33 -9.20
N GLY A 100 4.16 1.69 -10.47
CA GLY A 100 5.01 1.01 -11.46
C GLY A 100 4.38 -0.25 -12.06
N ALA A 101 3.05 -0.33 -12.14
CA ALA A 101 2.33 -1.43 -12.78
C ALA A 101 2.71 -1.63 -14.26
N GLY A 102 2.46 -2.83 -14.78
CA GLY A 102 2.80 -3.22 -16.15
C GLY A 102 4.30 -3.18 -16.40
N LEU A 103 4.69 -2.45 -17.46
CA LEU A 103 6.08 -2.25 -17.87
C LEU A 103 6.61 -0.86 -17.48
N SER A 104 5.92 -0.15 -16.57
CA SER A 104 6.31 1.21 -16.18
C SER A 104 7.73 1.30 -15.61
N TYR A 105 8.22 0.22 -14.99
CA TYR A 105 9.58 0.09 -14.46
C TYR A 105 10.43 -0.94 -15.23
N ALA A 106 10.20 -1.10 -16.53
CA ALA A 106 10.91 -2.09 -17.34
C ALA A 106 12.44 -1.96 -17.32
N SER A 107 12.97 -0.74 -17.19
CA SER A 107 14.41 -0.50 -17.08
C SER A 107 15.05 -1.08 -15.81
N LEU A 108 14.25 -1.42 -14.78
CA LEU A 108 14.70 -2.07 -13.55
C LEU A 108 14.70 -3.61 -13.64
N GLY A 109 14.32 -4.15 -14.81
CA GLY A 109 14.36 -5.57 -15.12
C GLY A 109 13.07 -6.32 -14.73
N ALA A 110 13.05 -7.60 -15.09
CA ALA A 110 11.86 -8.46 -15.01
C ALA A 110 11.27 -8.57 -13.60
N THR A 111 12.08 -8.40 -12.55
CA THR A 111 11.62 -8.44 -11.15
C THR A 111 10.75 -7.24 -10.74
N HIS A 112 10.75 -6.18 -11.54
CA HIS A 112 9.93 -4.98 -11.34
C HIS A 112 8.75 -4.89 -12.33
N HIS A 113 8.63 -5.86 -13.25
CA HIS A 113 7.45 -5.96 -14.10
C HIS A 113 6.28 -6.45 -13.26
N SER A 114 5.09 -5.92 -13.53
CA SER A 114 3.87 -6.34 -12.84
C SER A 114 2.79 -6.52 -13.88
N MET A 115 2.77 -7.70 -14.50
CA MET A 115 1.83 -8.04 -15.58
C MET A 115 0.75 -9.02 -15.11
N GLU A 116 0.95 -9.59 -13.93
CA GLU A 116 0.14 -10.64 -13.31
C GLU A 116 -0.71 -10.13 -12.13
N ASP A 117 -0.47 -8.91 -11.64
CA ASP A 117 -1.13 -8.31 -10.47
C ASP A 117 -2.66 -8.35 -10.57
N ILE A 118 -3.22 -7.94 -11.70
CA ILE A 118 -4.67 -8.02 -11.94
C ILE A 118 -5.16 -9.48 -11.92
N ALA A 119 -4.40 -10.39 -12.53
CA ALA A 119 -4.82 -11.78 -12.65
C ALA A 119 -4.83 -12.47 -11.28
N ILE A 120 -3.77 -12.28 -10.47
CA ILE A 120 -3.66 -12.92 -9.15
C ILE A 120 -4.65 -12.32 -8.16
N LEU A 121 -4.77 -10.99 -8.07
CA LEU A 121 -5.63 -10.35 -7.07
C LEU A 121 -7.11 -10.64 -7.36
N ARG A 122 -7.51 -10.74 -8.63
CA ARG A 122 -8.87 -11.11 -9.03
C ARG A 122 -9.28 -12.53 -8.62
N THR A 123 -8.33 -13.38 -8.21
CA THR A 123 -8.65 -14.71 -7.67
C THR A 123 -9.08 -14.68 -6.21
N LEU A 124 -8.85 -13.56 -5.50
CA LEU A 124 -9.20 -13.40 -4.10
C LEU A 124 -10.65 -12.88 -3.98
N PRO A 125 -11.42 -13.31 -2.97
CA PRO A 125 -12.72 -12.74 -2.66
C PRO A 125 -12.58 -11.39 -1.93
N ASN A 126 -13.62 -10.57 -2.02
CA ASN A 126 -13.72 -9.19 -1.49
C ASN A 126 -12.70 -8.22 -2.09
#